data_AF-A0A3R9E2L1-F1
#
_entry.id   AF-A0A3R9E2L1-F1
#
_cell.length_a   1.000
_cell.length_b   1.000
_cell.length_c   1.000
_cell.angle_alpha   90.00
_cell.angle_beta   90.00
_cell.angle_gamma   90.00
#
_symmetry.space_group_name_H-M   'P 1'
#
loop_
_entity.id
_entity.type
_entity.pdbx_description
1 polymer ?
#
loop_
_entity_poly.entity_id
_entity_poly.type
_entity_poly.pdbx_seq_one_letter_code
_entity_poly.pdbx_strand_id
1 'polypeptide(L)'
;MTRSGTIAERILETLRISGRPWDDDELAQRLGVAQRQTVNQICRRLAADGRLQRYTGGSGKLVNALWVPQPDARVAYAPATAELVLGDSIEVPPGSSVEQRAAEALMIASVARELGLKLTPRPIATQGGVRVEIDGVDDACTVLVEAWAHQGPPKSAQRHKVLADAFKLSWFASTLPVRPRLILCFSDEAAAKPFRSGRAWAAAALRDQRIEVFVAELPEQVRADILEAQRRQYR
;
A
#
# COMPACT_ATOMS: atom_id res chain seq x y z
N MET A 1 2.05 12.94 -29.90
CA MET A 1 0.90 12.46 -30.68
C MET A 1 -0.38 12.85 -29.94
N THR A 2 -1.24 13.61 -30.64
CA THR A 2 -2.67 13.92 -30.39
C THR A 2 -3.16 14.27 -28.97
N ARG A 3 -3.17 15.58 -28.67
CA ARG A 3 -3.97 16.22 -27.59
C ARG A 3 -5.46 16.29 -27.96
N SER A 4 -6.10 15.16 -28.28
CA SER A 4 -7.53 15.17 -28.62
C SER A 4 -8.32 14.39 -27.58
N GLY A 5 -8.89 15.15 -26.66
CA GLY A 5 -9.80 14.71 -25.62
C GLY A 5 -10.43 15.95 -25.01
N THR A 6 -11.72 15.86 -24.66
CA THR A 6 -12.43 16.92 -23.96
C THR A 6 -11.70 17.31 -22.67
N ILE A 7 -11.92 18.52 -22.16
CA ILE A 7 -11.30 18.95 -20.90
C ILE A 7 -11.62 17.95 -19.77
N ALA A 8 -12.82 17.36 -19.76
CA ALA A 8 -13.24 16.33 -18.83
C ALA A 8 -12.37 15.05 -18.91
N GLU A 9 -12.14 14.53 -20.12
CA GLU A 9 -11.28 13.34 -20.32
C GLU A 9 -9.83 13.62 -19.90
N ARG A 10 -9.35 14.83 -20.20
CA ARG A 10 -8.00 15.26 -19.79
C ARG A 10 -7.87 15.42 -18.28
N ILE A 11 -8.92 15.84 -17.58
CA ILE A 11 -8.96 15.87 -16.10
C ILE A 11 -8.85 14.45 -15.55
N LEU A 12 -9.71 13.53 -16.01
CA LEU A 12 -9.70 12.15 -15.53
C LEU A 12 -8.37 11.45 -15.82
N GLU A 13 -7.82 11.66 -17.02
CA GLU A 13 -6.51 11.11 -17.38
C GLU A 13 -5.38 11.71 -16.53
N THR A 14 -5.44 13.00 -16.20
CA THR A 14 -4.48 13.63 -15.29
C THR A 14 -4.57 13.03 -13.89
N LEU A 15 -5.78 12.84 -13.37
CA LEU A 15 -5.99 12.18 -12.08
C LEU A 15 -5.54 10.71 -12.10
N ARG A 16 -5.76 10.00 -13.22
CA ARG A 16 -5.38 8.60 -13.41
C ARG A 16 -3.87 8.42 -13.45
N ILE A 17 -3.18 9.22 -14.26
CA ILE A 17 -1.72 9.19 -14.40
C ILE A 17 -1.05 9.61 -13.09
N SER A 18 -1.58 10.63 -12.42
CA SER A 18 -0.93 11.18 -11.23
C SER A 18 -1.15 10.38 -9.96
N GLY A 19 -2.24 9.59 -9.86
CA GLY A 19 -2.55 8.79 -8.67
C GLY A 19 -2.68 9.62 -7.38
N ARG A 20 -2.89 10.94 -7.49
CA ARG A 20 -3.05 11.86 -6.36
C ARG A 20 -4.29 12.74 -6.56
N PRO A 21 -4.90 13.26 -5.49
CA PRO A 21 -5.91 14.30 -5.58
C PRO A 21 -5.30 15.62 -6.06
N TRP A 22 -5.99 16.37 -6.92
CA TRP A 22 -5.55 17.69 -7.40
C TRP A 22 -6.58 18.77 -7.08
N ASP A 23 -6.13 19.95 -6.65
CA ASP A 23 -7.02 21.10 -6.53
C ASP A 23 -7.37 21.71 -7.91
N ASP A 24 -8.45 22.50 -7.95
CA ASP A 24 -8.98 23.08 -9.19
C ASP A 24 -7.97 24.04 -9.86
N ASP A 25 -7.10 24.70 -9.09
CA ASP A 25 -6.09 25.64 -9.59
C ASP A 25 -4.91 24.87 -10.20
N GLU A 26 -4.45 23.80 -9.54
CA GLU A 26 -3.43 22.89 -10.07
C GLU A 26 -3.89 22.23 -11.38
N LEU A 27 -5.15 21.79 -11.46
CA LEU A 27 -5.72 21.21 -12.69
C LEU A 27 -5.83 22.26 -13.81
N ALA A 28 -6.27 23.48 -13.51
CA ALA A 28 -6.37 24.55 -14.49
C ALA A 28 -4.99 24.89 -15.09
N GLN A 29 -3.98 25.04 -14.23
CA GLN A 29 -2.60 25.31 -14.66
C GLN A 29 -2.04 24.16 -15.50
N ARG A 30 -2.24 22.91 -15.06
CA ARG A 30 -1.72 21.71 -15.74
C ARG A 30 -2.35 21.47 -17.10
N LEU A 31 -3.63 21.81 -17.25
CA LEU A 31 -4.39 21.64 -18.48
C LEU A 31 -4.31 22.85 -19.42
N GLY A 32 -3.70 23.95 -18.97
CA GLY A 32 -3.60 25.20 -19.74
C GLY A 32 -4.97 25.87 -19.91
N VAL A 33 -5.88 25.71 -18.95
CA VAL A 33 -7.22 26.29 -18.99
C VAL A 33 -7.18 27.64 -18.28
N ALA A 34 -7.44 28.72 -19.01
CA ALA A 34 -7.32 30.09 -18.50
C ALA A 34 -8.31 30.43 -17.37
N GLN A 35 -9.45 29.72 -17.29
CA GLN A 35 -10.49 29.97 -16.29
C GLN A 35 -10.67 28.78 -15.35
N ARG A 36 -10.29 28.97 -14.08
CA ARG A 36 -10.49 27.96 -13.02
C ARG A 36 -11.96 27.58 -12.81
N GLN A 37 -12.90 28.49 -13.12
CA GLN A 37 -14.34 28.21 -13.01
C GLN A 37 -14.79 27.10 -13.96
N THR A 38 -14.16 26.98 -15.14
CA THR A 38 -14.44 25.91 -16.10
C THR A 38 -14.06 24.54 -15.53
N VAL A 39 -12.89 24.45 -14.87
CA VAL A 39 -12.45 23.21 -14.20
C VAL A 39 -13.37 22.88 -13.04
N ASN A 40 -13.73 23.87 -12.21
CA ASN A 40 -14.66 23.69 -11.10
C ASN A 40 -16.02 23.14 -11.55
N GLN A 41 -16.60 23.70 -12.62
CA GLN A 41 -17.87 23.23 -13.18
C GLN A 41 -17.79 21.81 -13.75
N ILE A 42 -16.73 21.50 -14.50
CA ILE A 42 -16.53 20.18 -15.09
C ILE A 42 -16.32 19.13 -14.01
N CYS A 43 -15.50 19.41 -13.01
CA CYS A 43 -15.26 18.49 -11.91
C CYS A 43 -16.50 18.29 -11.03
N ARG A 44 -17.33 19.32 -10.82
CA ARG A 44 -18.64 19.15 -10.16
C ARG A 44 -19.55 18.20 -10.94
N ARG A 45 -19.60 18.33 -12.27
CA ARG A 45 -20.39 17.43 -13.11
C ARG A 45 -19.86 16.00 -13.05
N LEU A 46 -18.55 15.81 -13.19
CA LEU A 46 -17.92 14.49 -13.09
C LEU A 46 -18.11 13.84 -11.71
N ALA A 47 -18.21 14.64 -10.64
CA ALA A 47 -18.54 14.15 -9.31
C ALA A 47 -20.00 13.69 -9.20
N ALA A 48 -20.94 14.47 -9.76
CA ALA A 48 -22.35 14.08 -9.84
C ALA A 48 -22.54 12.79 -10.66
N ASP A 49 -21.71 12.58 -11.69
CA ASP A 49 -21.69 11.40 -12.53
C ASP A 49 -20.92 10.21 -11.90
N GLY A 50 -20.42 10.34 -10.65
CA GLY A 50 -19.70 9.27 -9.93
C GLY A 50 -18.32 8.94 -10.49
N ARG A 51 -17.75 9.77 -11.36
CA ARG A 51 -16.47 9.53 -12.04
C ARG A 51 -15.26 10.04 -11.27
N LEU A 52 -15.48 10.94 -10.31
CA LEU A 52 -14.45 11.44 -9.39
C LEU A 52 -15.08 11.81 -8.05
N GLN A 53 -14.27 11.86 -6.99
CA GLN A 53 -14.66 12.37 -5.68
C GLN A 53 -14.09 13.77 -5.46
N ARG A 54 -14.93 14.67 -4.94
CA ARG A 54 -14.51 16.00 -4.48
C ARG A 54 -14.57 16.05 -2.96
N TYR A 55 -13.48 16.43 -2.32
CA TYR A 55 -13.41 16.58 -0.86
C TYR A 55 -12.35 17.62 -0.48
N THR A 56 -12.42 18.10 0.76
CA THR A 56 -11.44 19.07 1.28
C THR A 56 -10.17 18.32 1.68
N GLY A 57 -9.04 18.62 1.02
CA GLY A 57 -7.74 18.03 1.33
C GLY A 57 -7.12 18.61 2.61
N GLY A 58 -6.00 18.04 3.05
CA GLY A 58 -5.33 18.42 4.31
C GLY A 58 -4.83 19.88 4.38
N SER A 59 -4.78 20.59 3.24
CA SER A 59 -4.46 22.01 3.14
C SER A 59 -5.69 22.93 3.23
N GLY A 60 -6.89 22.39 3.46
CA GLY A 60 -8.15 23.14 3.43
C GLY A 60 -8.66 23.47 2.03
N LYS A 61 -7.91 23.08 0.98
CA LYS A 61 -8.31 23.26 -0.43
C LYS A 61 -9.18 22.11 -0.91
N LEU A 62 -10.11 22.42 -1.80
CA LEU A 62 -10.99 21.43 -2.43
C LEU A 62 -10.22 20.67 -3.52
N VAL A 63 -10.08 19.36 -3.35
CA VAL A 63 -9.31 18.48 -4.25
C VAL A 63 -10.22 17.46 -4.95
N ASN A 64 -9.76 16.99 -6.11
CA ASN A 64 -10.43 16.04 -6.98
C ASN A 64 -9.60 14.75 -7.05
N ALA A 65 -10.18 13.61 -6.70
CA ALA A 65 -9.56 12.29 -6.82
C ALA A 65 -10.42 11.37 -7.68
N LEU A 66 -9.82 10.41 -8.41
CA LEU A 66 -10.62 9.40 -9.10
C LEU A 66 -11.39 8.57 -8.08
N TRP A 67 -12.68 8.36 -8.35
CA TRP A 67 -13.52 7.51 -7.53
C TRP A 67 -13.05 6.06 -7.68
N VAL A 68 -12.32 5.59 -6.69
CA VAL A 68 -12.06 4.16 -6.47
C VAL A 68 -12.94 3.78 -5.28
N PRO A 69 -13.80 2.76 -5.37
CA PRO A 69 -14.65 2.39 -4.24
C PRO A 69 -13.76 2.02 -3.05
N GLN A 70 -13.80 2.85 -2.02
CA GLN A 70 -13.27 2.52 -0.71
C GLN A 70 -14.47 1.99 0.10
N PRO A 71 -14.46 0.77 0.66
CA PRO A 71 -15.53 0.35 1.54
C PRO A 71 -15.54 1.28 2.77
N ASP A 72 -16.69 1.91 2.99
CA ASP A 72 -16.90 3.03 3.91
C ASP A 72 -16.52 2.71 5.36
N ALA A 73 -15.76 3.63 5.94
CA ALA A 73 -15.53 3.75 7.37
C ALA A 73 -16.77 4.31 8.09
N ARG A 74 -17.82 3.49 8.25
CA ARG A 74 -18.92 3.74 9.20
C ARG A 74 -19.57 2.44 9.69
N VAL A 75 -18.88 1.68 10.55
CA VAL A 75 -19.59 0.84 11.52
C VAL A 75 -18.83 0.91 12.84
N ALA A 76 -19.48 1.54 13.82
CA ALA A 76 -19.05 1.59 15.20
C ALA A 76 -19.16 0.20 15.85
N TYR A 77 -18.31 0.01 16.86
CA TYR A 77 -18.21 -1.15 17.74
C TYR A 77 -19.58 -1.64 18.27
N ALA A 78 -19.88 -2.92 18.07
CA ALA A 78 -20.72 -3.74 18.97
C ALA A 78 -20.32 -5.22 18.83
N PRO A 79 -20.25 -5.99 19.93
CA PRO A 79 -19.63 -7.31 19.93
C PRO A 79 -20.59 -8.43 19.47
N ALA A 80 -19.97 -9.42 18.82
CA ALA A 80 -20.32 -10.85 18.73
C ALA A 80 -21.81 -11.27 18.67
N THR A 81 -22.19 -11.85 17.52
CA THR A 81 -22.74 -13.22 17.44
C THR A 81 -22.55 -13.75 16.02
N ALA A 82 -22.10 -14.99 15.92
CA ALA A 82 -21.96 -15.73 14.67
C ALA A 82 -23.33 -16.06 14.07
N GLU A 83 -23.50 -15.85 12.77
CA GLU A 83 -24.38 -16.66 11.94
C GLU A 83 -23.91 -16.63 10.48
N LEU A 84 -23.65 -17.83 9.95
CA LEU A 84 -23.27 -18.09 8.56
C LEU A 84 -24.47 -17.86 7.64
N VAL A 85 -24.30 -17.00 6.63
CA VAL A 85 -25.17 -17.01 5.44
C VAL A 85 -24.29 -17.24 4.22
N LEU A 86 -24.48 -18.41 3.61
CA LEU A 86 -23.95 -18.79 2.30
C LEU A 86 -24.69 -18.01 1.19
N GLY A 87 -23.96 -17.65 0.14
CA GLY A 87 -24.44 -17.06 -1.13
C GLY A 87 -23.97 -15.61 -1.26
N ASP A 88 -23.21 -15.18 -2.26
CA ASP A 88 -23.14 -15.59 -3.66
C ASP A 88 -21.70 -15.40 -4.18
N SER A 89 -21.28 -16.23 -5.12
CA SER A 89 -19.93 -16.28 -5.68
C SER A 89 -19.58 -14.99 -6.42
N ILE A 90 -18.86 -14.06 -5.76
CA ILE A 90 -18.20 -12.97 -6.47
C ILE A 90 -17.01 -13.58 -7.20
N GLU A 91 -17.12 -13.67 -8.53
CA GLU A 91 -16.03 -14.09 -9.41
C GLU A 91 -14.85 -13.11 -9.26
N VAL A 92 -13.86 -13.49 -8.47
CA VAL A 92 -12.70 -12.64 -8.20
C VAL A 92 -11.72 -12.76 -9.36
N PRO A 93 -11.27 -11.65 -9.97
CA PRO A 93 -10.32 -11.70 -11.09
C PRO A 93 -9.03 -12.44 -10.70
N PRO A 94 -8.38 -13.14 -11.65
CA PRO A 94 -7.14 -13.87 -11.37
C PRO A 94 -6.04 -12.85 -10.99
N GLY A 95 -5.68 -12.83 -9.71
CA GLY A 95 -4.78 -11.84 -9.12
C GLY A 95 -5.28 -11.21 -7.82
N SER A 96 -6.32 -11.76 -7.17
CA SER A 96 -6.82 -11.24 -5.89
C SER A 96 -5.72 -11.22 -4.82
N SER A 97 -5.20 -10.02 -4.56
CA SER A 97 -4.26 -9.74 -3.49
C SER A 97 -4.95 -9.69 -2.11
N VAL A 98 -6.15 -10.26 -1.97
CA VAL A 98 -6.97 -10.11 -0.76
C VAL A 98 -6.43 -11.00 0.36
N GLU A 99 -6.14 -12.26 0.04
CA GLU A 99 -5.61 -13.25 0.97
C GLU A 99 -4.19 -12.86 1.42
N GLN A 100 -3.36 -12.37 0.49
CA GLN A 100 -2.03 -11.85 0.79
C GLN A 100 -2.10 -10.57 1.64
N ARG A 101 -3.00 -9.62 1.33
CA ARG A 101 -3.19 -8.40 2.15
C ARG A 101 -3.73 -8.72 3.55
N ALA A 102 -4.65 -9.68 3.67
CA ALA A 102 -5.17 -10.13 4.95
C ALA A 102 -4.05 -10.76 5.80
N ALA A 103 -3.20 -11.57 5.18
CA ALA A 103 -2.01 -12.12 5.83
C ALA A 103 -1.02 -11.03 6.24
N GLU A 104 -0.72 -10.07 5.36
CA GLU A 104 0.16 -8.93 5.64
C GLU A 104 -0.36 -8.13 6.86
N ALA A 105 -1.67 -7.87 6.95
CA ALA A 105 -2.25 -7.20 8.11
C ALA A 105 -2.03 -7.97 9.43
N LEU A 106 -2.17 -9.30 9.43
CA LEU A 106 -1.87 -10.14 10.59
C LEU A 106 -0.37 -10.15 10.93
N MET A 107 0.48 -10.16 9.91
CA MET A 107 1.94 -10.07 10.08
C MET A 107 2.35 -8.75 10.75
N ILE A 108 1.79 -7.62 10.31
CA ILE A 108 2.00 -6.31 10.93
C ILE A 108 1.49 -6.30 12.38
N ALA A 109 0.32 -6.88 12.64
CA ALA A 109 -0.22 -6.98 13.99
C ALA A 109 0.67 -7.84 14.92
N SER A 110 1.32 -8.88 14.41
CA SER A 110 2.28 -9.68 15.17
C SER A 110 3.54 -8.88 15.52
N VAL A 111 4.10 -8.11 14.58
CA VAL A 111 5.23 -7.20 14.88
C VAL A 111 4.81 -6.12 15.89
N ALA A 112 3.64 -5.51 15.70
CA ALA A 112 3.08 -4.52 16.62
C ALA A 112 2.99 -5.05 18.06
N ARG A 113 2.49 -6.28 18.23
CA ARG A 113 2.39 -6.96 19.52
C ARG A 113 3.75 -7.22 20.15
N GLU A 114 4.71 -7.74 19.38
CA GLU A 114 6.08 -8.01 19.85
C GLU A 114 6.76 -6.73 20.36
N LEU A 115 6.51 -5.60 19.69
CA LEU A 115 7.14 -4.33 20.03
C LEU A 115 6.36 -3.50 21.05
N GLY A 116 5.12 -3.87 21.38
CA GLY A 116 4.24 -3.04 22.20
C GLY A 116 3.88 -1.70 21.56
N LEU A 117 3.84 -1.65 20.22
CA LEU A 117 3.58 -0.43 19.44
C LEU A 117 2.31 -0.58 18.61
N LYS A 118 1.68 0.54 18.26
CA LYS A 118 0.69 0.59 17.19
C LYS A 118 1.41 0.76 15.87
N LEU A 119 1.18 -0.14 14.92
CA LEU A 119 1.69 -0.04 13.56
C LEU A 119 0.51 0.04 12.59
N THR A 120 0.55 1.01 11.67
CA THR A 120 -0.45 1.16 10.62
C THR A 120 0.21 1.41 9.27
N PRO A 121 -0.35 0.88 8.17
CA PRO A 121 0.12 1.21 6.84
C PRO A 121 -0.12 2.69 6.58
N ARG A 122 0.89 3.40 6.07
CA ARG A 122 0.72 4.79 5.65
C ARG A 122 1.66 5.19 4.53
N PRO A 123 1.20 6.02 3.57
CA PRO A 123 2.11 6.77 2.72
C PRO A 123 2.85 7.80 3.58
N ILE A 124 4.18 7.77 3.55
CA ILE A 124 5.02 8.80 4.18
C ILE A 124 5.66 9.63 3.08
N ALA A 125 5.56 10.95 3.22
CA ALA A 125 6.22 11.89 2.33
C ALA A 125 7.61 12.24 2.87
N THR A 126 8.62 12.21 2.02
CA THR A 126 9.92 12.82 2.32
C THR A 126 9.81 14.34 2.23
N GLN A 127 10.80 15.07 2.78
CA GLN A 127 10.88 16.53 2.64
C GLN A 127 10.94 16.99 1.17
N GLY A 128 11.43 16.11 0.27
CA GLY A 128 11.47 16.35 -1.18
C GLY A 128 10.16 16.02 -1.93
N GLY A 129 9.08 15.69 -1.23
CA GLY A 129 7.76 15.43 -1.82
C GLY A 129 7.58 14.05 -2.44
N VAL A 130 8.57 13.16 -2.34
CA VAL A 130 8.44 11.76 -2.76
C VAL A 130 7.60 11.02 -1.72
N ARG A 131 6.59 10.29 -2.17
CA ARG A 131 5.73 9.48 -1.30
C ARG A 131 6.11 8.01 -1.40
N VAL A 132 6.21 7.35 -0.25
CA VAL A 132 6.47 5.92 -0.15
C VAL A 132 5.44 5.30 0.76
N GLU A 133 4.79 4.24 0.30
CA GLU A 133 3.92 3.41 1.12
C GLU A 133 4.77 2.40 1.89
N ILE A 134 4.58 2.40 3.21
CA ILE A 134 5.18 1.46 4.16
C ILE A 134 4.04 0.71 4.85
N ASP A 135 4.16 -0.62 4.91
CA ASP A 135 3.08 -1.51 5.37
C ASP A 135 2.79 -1.39 6.87
N GLY A 136 3.82 -1.11 7.67
CA GLY A 136 3.68 -0.88 9.11
C GLY A 136 4.57 0.25 9.60
N VAL A 137 3.95 1.26 10.19
CA VAL A 137 4.65 2.43 10.74
C VAL A 137 4.01 2.85 12.05
N ASP A 138 4.82 3.17 13.05
CA ASP A 138 4.35 3.80 14.30
C ASP A 138 4.14 5.31 14.10
N ASP A 139 3.36 5.95 14.98
CA ASP A 139 3.00 7.36 14.82
C ASP A 139 4.25 8.27 14.71
N ALA A 140 5.32 7.95 15.45
CA ALA A 140 6.55 8.73 15.50
C ALA A 140 7.58 8.40 14.39
N CYS A 141 7.27 7.51 13.43
CA CYS A 141 8.22 7.04 12.39
C CYS A 141 9.53 6.49 12.99
N THR A 142 9.46 5.83 14.14
CA THR A 142 10.63 5.18 14.78
C THR A 142 10.78 3.71 14.39
N VAL A 143 9.74 3.10 13.84
CA VAL A 143 9.73 1.71 13.33
C VAL A 143 9.08 1.69 11.95
N LEU A 144 9.74 1.02 11.00
CA LEU A 144 9.24 0.80 9.64
C LEU A 144 9.25 -0.69 9.32
N VAL A 145 8.15 -1.19 8.79
CA VAL A 145 7.95 -2.61 8.49
C VAL A 145 7.43 -2.78 7.06
N GLU A 146 8.04 -3.69 6.32
CA GLU A 146 7.53 -4.23 5.06
C GLU A 146 7.14 -5.69 5.27
N ALA A 147 5.94 -6.07 4.88
CA ALA A 147 5.43 -7.42 5.04
C ALA A 147 5.43 -8.15 3.69
N TRP A 148 5.94 -9.38 3.68
CA TRP A 148 5.88 -10.23 2.52
C TRP A 148 5.25 -11.58 2.86
N ALA A 149 3.95 -11.69 2.56
CA ALA A 149 3.17 -12.92 2.70
C ALA A 149 3.55 -13.91 1.59
N HIS A 150 4.49 -14.80 1.90
CA HIS A 150 4.93 -15.87 1.03
C HIS A 150 5.21 -17.15 1.82
N GLN A 151 4.87 -18.29 1.21
CA GLN A 151 5.09 -19.62 1.76
C GLN A 151 6.07 -20.39 0.88
N GLY A 152 7.14 -20.89 1.50
CA GLY A 152 8.20 -21.65 0.84
C GLY A 152 9.39 -20.79 0.35
N PRO A 153 10.43 -21.43 -0.22
CA PRO A 153 11.63 -20.73 -0.68
C PRO A 153 11.36 -19.76 -1.85
N PRO A 154 11.96 -18.56 -1.86
CA PRO A 154 11.75 -17.58 -2.91
C PRO A 154 12.49 -17.95 -4.21
N LYS A 155 11.78 -17.82 -5.33
CA LYS A 155 12.32 -17.74 -6.71
C LYS A 155 13.12 -16.45 -6.90
N SER A 156 13.90 -16.37 -7.98
CA SER A 156 14.79 -15.22 -8.23
C SER A 156 14.07 -13.87 -8.26
N ALA A 157 12.98 -13.77 -9.01
CA ALA A 157 12.20 -12.53 -9.08
C ALA A 157 11.59 -12.12 -7.72
N GLN A 158 11.18 -13.09 -6.90
CA GLN A 158 10.66 -12.83 -5.56
C GLN A 158 11.75 -12.31 -4.62
N ARG A 159 12.98 -12.82 -4.74
CA ARG A 159 14.12 -12.26 -4.00
C ARG A 159 14.37 -10.80 -4.36
N HIS A 160 14.27 -10.46 -5.65
CA HIS A 160 14.41 -9.06 -6.07
C HIS A 160 13.30 -8.18 -5.50
N LYS A 161 12.06 -8.68 -5.38
CA LYS A 161 10.97 -7.95 -4.70
C LYS A 161 11.36 -7.62 -3.26
N VAL A 162 11.73 -8.61 -2.47
CA VAL A 162 12.12 -8.42 -1.06
C VAL A 162 13.31 -7.46 -0.92
N LEU A 163 14.28 -7.54 -1.82
CA LEU A 163 15.42 -6.62 -1.82
C LEU A 163 15.04 -5.19 -2.24
N ALA A 164 14.05 -5.02 -3.11
CA ALA A 164 13.50 -3.71 -3.44
C ALA A 164 12.78 -3.10 -2.21
N ASP A 165 12.05 -3.90 -1.45
CA ASP A 165 11.40 -3.47 -0.20
C ASP A 165 12.46 -3.10 0.86
N ALA A 166 13.54 -3.87 0.97
CA ALA A 166 14.68 -3.54 1.83
C ALA A 166 15.37 -2.23 1.43
N PHE A 167 15.56 -2.02 0.12
CA PHE A 167 16.12 -0.78 -0.42
C PHE A 167 15.20 0.41 -0.13
N LYS A 168 13.87 0.24 -0.29
CA LYS A 168 12.85 1.23 0.05
C LYS A 168 12.95 1.67 1.51
N LEU A 169 13.03 0.71 2.44
CA LEU A 169 13.24 0.97 3.87
C LEU A 169 14.53 1.74 4.15
N SER A 170 15.67 1.26 3.63
CA SER A 170 16.97 1.90 3.90
C SER A 170 17.07 3.30 3.32
N TRP A 171 16.58 3.49 2.09
CA TRP A 171 16.53 4.80 1.46
C TRP A 171 15.64 5.76 2.25
N PHE A 172 14.43 5.36 2.61
CA PHE A 172 13.52 6.23 3.36
C PHE A 172 14.11 6.59 4.73
N ALA A 173 14.70 5.61 5.43
CA ALA A 173 15.40 5.83 6.69
C ALA A 173 16.52 6.88 6.60
N SER A 174 17.21 6.97 5.45
CA SER A 174 18.25 7.99 5.22
C SER A 174 17.71 9.41 5.06
N THR A 175 16.40 9.57 4.83
CA THR A 175 15.74 10.87 4.71
C THR A 175 15.21 11.41 6.04
N LEU A 176 15.23 10.58 7.09
CA LEU A 176 14.76 10.95 8.42
C LEU A 176 15.91 11.50 9.29
N PRO A 177 15.62 12.45 10.20
CA PRO A 177 16.63 13.02 11.09
C PRO A 177 17.18 11.99 12.09
N VAL A 178 16.37 11.00 12.45
CA VAL A 178 16.74 9.87 13.31
C VAL A 178 16.43 8.59 12.54
N ARG A 179 17.40 7.67 12.48
CA ARG A 179 17.24 6.41 11.77
C ARG A 179 16.24 5.50 12.53
N PRO A 180 15.13 5.09 11.91
CA PRO A 180 14.19 4.15 12.52
C PRO A 180 14.74 2.72 12.56
N ARG A 181 14.10 1.87 13.35
CA ARG A 181 14.23 0.42 13.31
C ARG A 181 13.56 -0.10 12.04
N LEU A 182 14.26 -0.92 11.27
CA LEU A 182 13.80 -1.42 9.96
C LEU A 182 13.54 -2.92 10.05
N ILE A 183 12.36 -3.36 9.63
CA ILE A 183 11.94 -4.77 9.73
C ILE A 183 11.39 -5.25 8.39
N LEU A 184 11.94 -6.36 7.89
CA LEU A 184 11.31 -7.19 6.87
C LEU A 184 10.56 -8.32 7.57
N CYS A 185 9.25 -8.35 7.42
CA CYS A 185 8.38 -9.33 8.04
C CYS A 185 7.99 -10.40 7.02
N PHE A 186 8.24 -11.67 7.34
CA PHE A 186 7.95 -12.83 6.50
C PHE A 186 6.90 -13.71 7.16
N SER A 187 6.10 -14.43 6.38
CA SER A 187 5.11 -15.40 6.91
C SER A 187 5.62 -16.84 7.00
N ASP A 188 6.87 -17.09 6.63
CA ASP A 188 7.44 -18.43 6.51
C ASP A 188 8.97 -18.43 6.69
N GLU A 189 9.49 -19.42 7.42
CA GLU A 189 10.92 -19.56 7.68
C GLU A 189 11.72 -19.92 6.41
N ALA A 190 11.15 -20.74 5.51
CA ALA A 190 11.83 -21.07 4.27
C ALA A 190 11.92 -19.86 3.33
N ALA A 191 10.93 -18.97 3.38
CA ALA A 191 10.95 -17.68 2.69
C ALA A 191 12.04 -16.74 3.23
N ALA A 192 12.19 -16.67 4.56
CA ALA A 192 13.16 -15.81 5.25
C ALA A 192 14.61 -16.31 5.18
N LYS A 193 14.82 -17.63 5.06
CA LYS A 193 16.14 -18.28 5.13
C LYS A 193 17.24 -17.62 4.26
N PRO A 194 17.01 -17.24 2.99
CA PRO A 194 18.04 -16.60 2.16
C PRO A 194 18.50 -15.23 2.68
N PHE A 195 17.68 -14.57 3.50
CA PHE A 195 17.90 -13.25 4.07
C PHE A 195 18.46 -13.29 5.49
N ARG A 196 18.48 -14.47 6.14
CA ARG A 196 19.09 -14.71 7.46
C ARG A 196 20.44 -15.43 7.38
N SER A 197 20.63 -16.29 6.38
CA SER A 197 21.82 -17.13 6.26
C SER A 197 23.09 -16.32 5.99
N GLY A 198 24.08 -16.38 6.89
CA GLY A 198 25.31 -15.59 6.81
C GLY A 198 26.23 -15.86 5.60
N ARG A 199 25.90 -16.82 4.73
CA ARG A 199 26.65 -17.09 3.49
C ARG A 199 26.12 -16.33 2.27
N ALA A 200 24.91 -15.77 2.35
CA ALA A 200 24.31 -15.01 1.24
C ALA A 200 24.64 -13.52 1.38
N TRP A 201 25.03 -12.87 0.28
CA TRP A 201 25.32 -11.43 0.27
C TRP A 201 24.12 -10.60 0.75
N ALA A 202 22.89 -11.03 0.43
CA ALA A 202 21.67 -10.35 0.84
C ALA A 202 21.55 -10.32 2.38
N ALA A 203 21.79 -11.43 3.06
CA ALA A 203 21.76 -11.50 4.51
C ALA A 203 22.87 -10.65 5.15
N ALA A 204 24.06 -10.61 4.55
CA ALA A 204 25.13 -9.72 5.00
C ALA A 204 24.71 -8.25 4.86
N ALA A 205 24.22 -7.85 3.68
CA ALA A 205 23.77 -6.48 3.41
C ALA A 205 22.63 -6.04 4.35
N LEU A 206 21.64 -6.90 4.62
CA LEU A 206 20.57 -6.57 5.57
C LEU A 206 21.11 -6.30 6.98
N ARG A 207 22.05 -7.11 7.47
CA ARG A 207 22.71 -6.87 8.77
C ARG A 207 23.49 -5.57 8.78
N ASP A 208 24.29 -5.30 7.74
CA ASP A 208 25.09 -4.07 7.65
C ASP A 208 24.19 -2.83 7.59
N GLN A 209 23.03 -2.93 6.95
CA GLN A 209 22.01 -1.89 6.90
C GLN A 209 21.11 -1.83 8.14
N ARG A 210 21.33 -2.72 9.14
CA ARG A 210 20.52 -2.86 10.35
C ARG A 210 19.03 -3.07 10.04
N ILE A 211 18.76 -3.90 9.04
CA ILE A 211 17.42 -4.37 8.70
C ILE A 211 17.21 -5.73 9.35
N GLU A 212 16.22 -5.81 10.22
CA GLU A 212 15.86 -7.01 10.94
C GLU A 212 14.94 -7.90 10.11
N VAL A 213 15.13 -9.22 10.25
CA VAL A 213 14.24 -10.20 9.61
C VAL A 213 13.36 -10.81 10.69
N PHE A 214 12.08 -10.49 10.64
CA PHE A 214 11.04 -11.04 11.51
C PHE A 214 10.24 -12.11 10.76
N VAL A 215 9.88 -13.21 11.41
CA VAL A 215 8.98 -14.21 10.84
C VAL A 215 7.75 -14.26 11.72
N ALA A 216 6.60 -13.87 11.15
CA ALA A 216 5.33 -13.88 11.85
C ALA A 216 4.74 -15.29 11.84
N GLU A 217 4.32 -15.74 13.00
CA GLU A 217 3.45 -16.92 13.09
C GLU A 217 2.05 -16.53 12.62
N LEU A 218 1.55 -17.27 11.62
CA LEU A 218 0.22 -17.10 11.08
C LEU A 218 -0.65 -18.32 11.42
N PRO A 219 -1.97 -18.13 11.64
CA PRO A 219 -2.89 -19.25 11.79
C PRO A 219 -2.82 -20.18 10.57
N GLU A 220 -2.94 -21.49 10.79
CA GLU A 220 -2.77 -22.50 9.72
C GLU A 220 -3.71 -22.25 8.53
N GLN A 221 -4.95 -21.84 8.79
CA GLN A 221 -5.90 -21.49 7.73
C GLN A 221 -5.38 -20.37 6.83
N VAL A 222 -4.79 -19.31 7.41
CA VAL A 222 -4.22 -18.19 6.63
C VAL A 222 -3.02 -18.67 5.80
N ARG A 223 -2.19 -19.57 6.35
CA ARG A 223 -1.07 -20.17 5.59
C ARG A 223 -1.58 -20.99 4.41
N ALA A 224 -2.67 -21.74 4.59
CA ALA A 224 -3.32 -22.50 3.53
C ALA A 224 -3.89 -21.59 2.44
N ASP A 225 -4.55 -20.48 2.81
CA ASP A 225 -5.11 -19.50 1.88
C ASP A 225 -4.01 -18.84 1.03
N ILE A 226 -2.86 -18.48 1.63
CA ILE A 226 -1.69 -17.96 0.90
C ILE A 226 -1.17 -19.00 -0.09
N LEU A 227 -1.05 -20.27 0.31
CA LEU A 227 -0.57 -21.33 -0.57
C LEU A 227 -1.51 -21.53 -1.78
N GLU A 228 -2.82 -21.47 -1.56
CA GLU A 228 -3.80 -21.55 -2.63
C GLU A 228 -3.72 -20.34 -3.57
N ALA A 229 -3.60 -19.13 -3.03
CA ALA A 229 -3.38 -17.91 -3.81
C ALA A 229 -2.09 -18.00 -4.66
N GLN A 230 -1.00 -18.49 -4.08
CA GLN A 230 0.26 -18.71 -4.80
C GLN A 230 0.09 -19.70 -5.95
N ARG A 231 -0.60 -20.83 -5.74
CA ARG A 231 -0.84 -21.82 -6.80
C ARG A 231 -1.62 -21.23 -7.96
N ARG A 232 -2.59 -20.34 -7.69
CA ARG A 232 -3.36 -19.62 -8.72
C ARG A 232 -2.48 -18.66 -9.53
N GLN A 233 -1.54 -17.97 -8.87
CA GLN A 233 -0.63 -16.99 -9.50
C GLN A 233 0.48 -17.63 -10.37
N TYR A 234 0.75 -18.94 -10.21
CA TYR A 234 1.80 -19.66 -10.96
C TYR A 234 1.24 -20.68 -11.97
N ARG A 235 -0.06 -20.63 -12.28
CA ARG A 235 -0.66 -21.36 -13.40
C ARG A 235 -0.51 -20.61 -14.72
#